data_AF-A0A2E5MZ92-F1
#
_entry.id   AF-A0A2E5MZ92-F1
#
_cell.length_a   1.000
_cell.length_b   1.000
_cell.length_c   1.000
_cell.angle_alpha   90.00
_cell.angle_beta   90.00
_cell.angle_gamma   90.00
#
_symmetry.space_group_name_H-M   'P 1'
#
loop_
_entity.id
_entity.type
_entity.pdbx_description
1 polymer ?
#
loop_
_entity_poly.entity_id
_entity_poly.type
_entity_poly.pdbx_seq_one_letter_code
_entity_poly.pdbx_strand_id
1 'polypeptide(L)'
;MRRSKRDLEIFSLSFLDIISCGFGAVVILILVSSNSKLPMPNTVEEASALLKEVINRKKIVEDLQYQLANEINDVASQDLILQNTKNKLKKLSQRQKSIVNLSENLQQDLAGLKLVQETLLKLNNVPNPQKIKSRSIVEVAGIPVDSDYVVFIVDTSGSMKEIWQRVTKELENILRIHPKIKGFQILNDNGAHILSGYKGRWIPDVPKRRESVLNLFKNWNSASNSSPVEGLEIALRRYANPNTKLSIYIIGDEYSGSSFDSVINVVANLNYNRASGKSLARIHAIGFISKYSTGRFATLMREVTRRNNGTFIAMPR
;
A
#
# COMPACT_ATOMS: atom_id res chain seq x y z
N MET A 1 -45.11 -93.37 71.01
CA MET A 1 -46.19 -92.38 70.80
C MET A 1 -45.72 -91.32 69.81
N ARG A 2 -46.46 -91.16 68.71
CA ARG A 2 -46.11 -90.35 67.52
C ARG A 2 -46.50 -88.88 67.78
N ARG A 3 -45.54 -87.94 67.68
CA ARG A 3 -45.78 -86.50 67.89
C ARG A 3 -46.35 -85.89 66.60
N SER A 4 -47.60 -85.45 66.65
CA SER A 4 -48.29 -84.82 65.51
C SER A 4 -47.60 -83.51 65.11
N LYS A 5 -47.30 -83.33 63.81
CA LYS A 5 -46.88 -82.04 63.25
C LYS A 5 -48.08 -81.10 63.31
N ARG A 6 -47.90 -79.93 63.90
CA ARG A 6 -48.88 -78.84 63.80
C ARG A 6 -48.71 -78.23 62.42
N ASP A 7 -49.67 -78.46 61.55
CA ASP A 7 -49.79 -77.72 60.29
C ASP A 7 -50.07 -76.26 60.65
N LEU A 8 -49.18 -75.36 60.24
CA LEU A 8 -49.36 -73.92 60.40
C LEU A 8 -50.45 -73.50 59.41
N GLU A 9 -51.64 -73.20 59.92
CA GLU A 9 -52.70 -72.56 59.13
C GLU A 9 -52.16 -71.24 58.59
N ILE A 10 -52.04 -71.14 57.27
CA ILE A 10 -51.52 -69.97 56.53
C ILE A 10 -52.37 -68.69 56.77
N PHE A 11 -53.49 -68.81 57.50
CA PHE A 11 -54.38 -67.72 57.89
C PHE A 11 -54.30 -67.32 59.39
N SER A 12 -53.38 -67.87 60.19
CA SER A 12 -53.24 -67.48 61.60
C SER A 12 -52.41 -66.21 61.82
N LEU A 13 -51.94 -65.55 60.75
CA LEU A 13 -51.35 -64.22 60.82
C LEU A 13 -52.47 -63.20 60.60
N SER A 14 -52.80 -62.45 61.66
CA SER A 14 -53.75 -61.36 61.57
C SER A 14 -53.35 -60.44 60.42
N PHE A 15 -54.28 -60.13 59.52
CA PHE A 15 -54.04 -59.16 58.44
C PHE A 15 -53.53 -57.82 58.99
N LEU A 16 -53.95 -57.48 60.22
CA LEU A 16 -53.47 -56.33 60.96
C LEU A 16 -51.98 -56.44 61.31
N ASP A 17 -51.45 -57.63 61.60
CA ASP A 17 -50.02 -57.82 61.90
C ASP A 17 -49.15 -57.65 60.64
N ILE A 18 -49.63 -58.11 59.48
CA ILE A 18 -48.92 -57.95 58.20
C ILE A 18 -48.89 -56.48 57.78
N ILE A 19 -50.03 -55.78 57.89
CA ILE A 19 -50.09 -54.34 57.59
C ILE A 19 -49.31 -53.53 58.62
N SER A 20 -49.37 -53.88 59.91
CA SER A 20 -48.63 -53.18 60.97
C SER A 20 -47.11 -53.36 60.81
N CYS A 21 -46.66 -54.56 60.45
CA CYS A 21 -45.25 -54.83 60.14
C CYS A 21 -44.80 -54.08 58.87
N GLY A 22 -45.59 -54.11 57.80
CA GLY A 22 -45.28 -53.41 56.56
C GLY A 22 -45.27 -51.88 56.74
N PHE A 23 -46.26 -51.33 57.44
CA PHE A 23 -46.32 -49.91 57.73
C PHE A 23 -45.19 -49.48 58.67
N GLY A 24 -44.87 -50.29 59.69
CA GLY A 24 -43.70 -50.07 60.55
C GLY A 24 -42.40 -50.04 59.77
N ALA A 25 -42.20 -50.96 58.82
CA ALA A 25 -41.02 -50.99 57.96
C ALA A 25 -40.93 -49.74 57.06
N VAL A 26 -42.05 -49.29 56.49
CA VAL A 26 -42.11 -48.05 55.69
C VAL A 26 -41.82 -46.81 56.53
N VAL A 27 -42.38 -46.73 57.75
CA VAL A 27 -42.10 -45.63 58.69
C VAL A 27 -40.63 -45.60 59.08
N ILE A 28 -40.01 -46.76 59.35
CA ILE A 28 -38.58 -46.86 59.63
C ILE A 28 -37.77 -46.45 58.40
N LEU A 29 -38.13 -46.89 57.19
CA LEU A 29 -37.46 -46.49 55.96
C LEU A 29 -37.54 -44.98 55.71
N ILE A 30 -38.68 -44.36 55.98
CA ILE A 30 -38.87 -42.91 55.87
C ILE A 30 -38.05 -42.19 56.95
N LEU A 31 -38.00 -42.68 58.18
CA LEU A 31 -37.18 -42.11 59.26
C LEU A 31 -35.67 -42.22 58.98
N VAL A 32 -35.22 -43.35 58.45
CA VAL A 32 -33.82 -43.57 58.05
C VAL A 32 -33.47 -42.74 56.81
N SER A 33 -34.35 -42.70 55.81
CA SER A 33 -34.15 -41.91 54.58
C SER A 33 -34.21 -40.40 54.83
N SER A 34 -35.04 -39.94 55.77
CA SER A 34 -35.12 -38.52 56.13
C SER A 34 -33.96 -38.08 57.04
N ASN A 35 -33.27 -39.05 57.65
CA ASN A 35 -32.04 -38.86 58.42
C ASN A 35 -30.76 -39.00 57.59
N SER A 36 -30.83 -39.12 56.26
CA SER A 36 -29.70 -38.82 55.38
C SER A 36 -29.47 -37.31 55.34
N LYS A 37 -29.23 -36.71 56.50
CA LYS A 37 -28.60 -35.41 56.58
C LYS A 37 -27.27 -35.56 55.85
N LEU A 38 -27.05 -34.73 54.82
CA LEU A 38 -25.69 -34.25 54.49
C LEU A 38 -24.93 -34.13 55.81
N PRO A 39 -23.66 -34.56 55.93
CA PRO A 39 -22.96 -34.60 57.22
C PRO A 39 -23.06 -33.22 57.87
N MET A 40 -24.06 -33.09 58.74
CA MET A 40 -24.32 -31.89 59.48
C MET A 40 -23.40 -32.04 60.69
N PRO A 41 -22.59 -31.01 60.97
CA PRO A 41 -21.68 -31.06 62.10
C PRO A 41 -22.46 -31.42 63.36
N ASN A 42 -22.13 -32.54 63.98
CA ASN A 42 -22.87 -33.05 65.14
C ASN A 42 -22.50 -32.27 66.42
N THR A 43 -21.53 -31.36 66.31
CA THR A 43 -21.02 -30.49 67.37
C THR A 43 -20.81 -29.06 66.84
N VAL A 44 -20.89 -28.07 67.73
CA VAL A 44 -20.60 -26.67 67.39
C VAL A 44 -19.13 -26.52 66.91
N GLU A 45 -18.21 -27.35 67.42
CA GLU A 45 -16.82 -27.36 66.95
C GLU A 45 -16.69 -27.78 65.48
N GLU A 46 -17.34 -28.86 65.04
CA GLU A 46 -17.31 -29.32 63.65
C GLU A 46 -17.92 -28.28 62.69
N ALA A 47 -18.99 -27.60 63.13
CA ALA A 47 -19.64 -26.55 62.35
C ALA A 47 -18.73 -25.34 62.15
N SER A 48 -18.03 -24.97 63.22
CA SER A 48 -17.05 -23.89 63.18
C SER A 48 -15.85 -24.23 62.29
N ALA A 49 -15.42 -25.49 62.26
CA ALA A 49 -14.32 -25.96 61.41
C ALA A 49 -14.70 -25.93 59.93
N LEU A 50 -15.89 -26.45 59.58
CA LEU A 50 -16.41 -26.40 58.22
C LEU A 50 -16.64 -24.97 57.74
N LEU A 51 -17.16 -24.08 58.60
CA LEU A 51 -17.35 -22.66 58.27
C LEU A 51 -16.01 -21.95 58.02
N LYS A 52 -14.99 -22.21 58.85
CA LYS A 52 -13.62 -21.71 58.63
C LYS A 52 -13.06 -22.20 57.30
N GLU A 53 -13.28 -23.46 56.95
CA GLU A 53 -12.85 -24.02 55.69
C GLU A 53 -13.55 -23.37 54.49
N VAL A 54 -14.87 -23.17 54.55
CA VAL A 54 -15.64 -22.49 53.50
C VAL A 54 -15.18 -21.05 53.31
N ILE A 55 -14.95 -20.31 54.40
CA ILE A 55 -14.44 -18.94 54.34
C ILE A 55 -13.04 -18.91 53.71
N ASN A 56 -12.17 -19.85 54.09
CA ASN A 56 -10.82 -19.93 53.53
C ASN A 56 -10.86 -20.28 52.03
N ARG A 57 -11.68 -21.25 51.63
CA ARG A 57 -11.88 -21.62 50.22
C ARG A 57 -12.46 -20.45 49.42
N LYS A 58 -13.42 -19.70 49.97
CA LYS A 58 -13.97 -18.50 49.32
C LYS A 58 -12.88 -17.45 49.09
N LYS A 59 -12.04 -17.19 50.10
CA LYS A 59 -10.91 -16.26 49.98
C LYS A 59 -9.90 -16.70 48.91
N ILE A 60 -9.61 -17.99 48.84
CA ILE A 60 -8.74 -18.57 47.80
C ILE A 60 -9.36 -18.36 46.41
N VAL A 61 -10.66 -18.58 46.25
CA VAL A 61 -11.36 -18.37 44.98
C VAL A 61 -11.34 -16.89 44.57
N GLU A 62 -11.57 -15.97 45.50
CA GLU A 62 -11.49 -14.52 45.23
C GLU A 62 -10.07 -14.10 44.81
N ASP A 63 -9.04 -14.63 45.47
CA ASP A 63 -7.64 -14.36 45.10
C ASP A 63 -7.28 -14.94 43.71
N LEU A 64 -7.70 -16.17 43.42
CA LEU A 64 -7.51 -16.79 42.11
C LEU A 64 -8.25 -16.04 41.00
N GLN A 65 -9.44 -15.51 41.27
CA GLN A 65 -10.17 -14.66 40.32
C GLN A 65 -9.43 -13.35 40.04
N TYR A 66 -8.84 -12.74 41.06
CA TYR A 66 -8.02 -11.55 40.89
C TYR A 66 -6.75 -11.84 40.08
N GLN A 67 -6.06 -12.95 40.37
CA GLN A 67 -4.88 -13.39 39.60
C GLN A 67 -5.24 -13.66 38.13
N LEU A 68 -6.34 -14.37 37.87
CA LEU A 68 -6.81 -14.67 36.52
C LEU A 68 -7.14 -13.39 35.74
N ALA A 69 -7.77 -12.40 36.38
CA ALA A 69 -8.05 -11.11 35.75
C ALA A 69 -6.76 -10.36 35.35
N ASN A 70 -5.73 -10.42 36.20
CA ASN A 70 -4.43 -9.84 35.88
C ASN A 70 -3.74 -10.58 34.73
N GLU A 71 -3.74 -11.92 34.74
CA GLU A 71 -3.17 -12.72 33.64
C GLU A 71 -3.89 -12.46 32.31
N ILE A 72 -5.22 -12.31 32.30
CA ILE A 72 -5.98 -11.96 31.09
C ILE A 72 -5.55 -10.60 30.54
N ASN A 73 -5.37 -9.61 31.42
CA ASN A 73 -4.89 -8.28 31.01
C ASN A 73 -3.45 -8.34 30.48
N ASP A 74 -2.58 -9.12 31.11
CA ASP A 74 -1.20 -9.32 30.67
C ASP A 74 -1.15 -9.99 29.29
N VAL A 75 -1.94 -11.05 29.06
CA VAL A 75 -2.05 -11.72 27.76
C VAL A 75 -2.57 -10.75 26.70
N ALA A 76 -3.60 -9.95 27.00
CA ALA A 76 -4.11 -8.95 26.07
C ALA A 76 -3.05 -7.89 25.71
N SER A 77 -2.23 -7.47 26.69
CA SER A 77 -1.13 -6.53 26.45
C SER A 77 -0.03 -7.16 25.59
N GLN A 78 0.31 -8.43 25.82
CA GLN A 78 1.28 -9.19 25.05
C GLN A 78 0.82 -9.39 23.61
N ASP A 79 -0.46 -9.67 23.38
CA ASP A 79 -1.05 -9.76 22.04
C ASP A 79 -0.95 -8.43 21.28
N LEU A 80 -1.17 -7.31 21.97
CA LEU A 80 -1.03 -5.98 21.37
C LEU A 80 0.43 -5.68 21.01
N ILE A 81 1.37 -6.08 21.84
CA ILE A 81 2.82 -6.02 21.54
C ILE A 81 3.16 -6.94 20.36
N LEU A 82 2.61 -8.15 20.31
CA LEU A 82 2.83 -9.12 19.24
C LEU A 82 2.30 -8.61 17.89
N GLN A 83 1.12 -7.98 17.87
CA GLN A 83 0.57 -7.35 16.68
C GLN A 83 1.43 -6.17 16.21
N ASN A 84 1.87 -5.32 17.15
CA ASN A 84 2.75 -4.20 16.84
C ASN A 84 4.12 -4.65 16.31
N THR A 85 4.70 -5.69 16.89
CA THR A 85 5.97 -6.27 16.43
C THR A 85 5.82 -6.94 15.07
N LYS A 86 4.75 -7.71 14.83
CA LYS A 86 4.43 -8.25 13.49
C LYS A 86 4.29 -7.14 12.44
N ASN A 87 3.61 -6.05 12.76
CA ASN A 87 3.46 -4.90 11.86
C ASN A 87 4.80 -4.20 11.58
N LYS A 88 5.65 -4.02 12.60
CA LYS A 88 7.01 -3.50 12.43
C LYS A 88 7.85 -4.44 11.55
N LEU A 89 7.76 -5.75 11.77
CA LEU A 89 8.49 -6.77 11.01
C LEU A 89 8.06 -6.79 9.54
N LYS A 90 6.76 -6.67 9.27
CA LYS A 90 6.22 -6.52 7.90
C LYS A 90 6.76 -5.26 7.21
N LYS A 91 6.79 -4.12 7.91
CA LYS A 91 7.37 -2.86 7.39
C LYS A 91 8.88 -2.99 7.13
N LEU A 92 9.61 -3.64 8.04
CA LEU A 92 11.05 -3.88 7.89
C LEU A 92 11.34 -4.82 6.72
N SER A 93 10.57 -5.89 6.55
CA SER A 93 10.69 -6.81 5.41
C SER A 93 10.41 -6.11 4.07
N GLN A 94 9.40 -5.23 4.01
CA GLN A 94 9.14 -4.41 2.82
C GLN A 94 10.31 -3.46 2.52
N ARG A 95 10.86 -2.79 3.55
CA ARG A 95 12.05 -1.95 3.40
C ARG A 95 13.25 -2.76 2.92
N GLN A 96 13.50 -3.93 3.48
CA GLN A 96 14.57 -4.82 3.07
C GLN A 96 14.43 -5.21 1.59
N LYS A 97 13.24 -5.62 1.14
CA LYS A 97 12.99 -5.89 -0.29
C LYS A 97 13.27 -4.68 -1.17
N SER A 98 12.85 -3.48 -0.75
CA SER A 98 13.13 -2.25 -1.50
C SER A 98 14.64 -1.92 -1.57
N ILE A 99 15.39 -2.19 -0.52
CA ILE A 99 16.85 -1.99 -0.46
C ILE A 99 17.57 -3.03 -1.34
N VAL A 100 17.13 -4.28 -1.33
CA VAL A 100 17.69 -5.33 -2.21
C VAL A 100 17.46 -4.97 -3.67
N ASN A 101 16.24 -4.61 -4.05
CA ASN A 101 15.94 -4.17 -5.42
C ASN A 101 16.76 -2.93 -5.81
N LEU A 102 16.94 -1.97 -4.89
CA LEU A 102 17.78 -0.80 -5.13
C LEU A 102 19.26 -1.19 -5.31
N SER A 103 19.78 -2.12 -4.51
CA SER A 103 21.15 -2.63 -4.62
C SER A 103 21.39 -3.35 -5.94
N GLU A 104 20.44 -4.20 -6.37
CA GLU A 104 20.52 -4.89 -7.66
C GLU A 104 20.52 -3.89 -8.82
N ASN A 105 19.65 -2.88 -8.78
CA ASN A 105 19.64 -1.79 -9.76
C ASN A 105 20.96 -1.01 -9.77
N LEU A 106 21.53 -0.69 -8.59
CA LEU A 106 22.82 0.01 -8.49
C LEU A 106 23.99 -0.82 -9.03
N GLN A 107 23.97 -2.14 -8.87
CA GLN A 107 24.97 -3.03 -9.47
C GLN A 107 24.87 -3.06 -10.99
N GLN A 108 23.65 -3.09 -11.54
CA GLN A 108 23.43 -2.98 -12.97
C GLN A 108 23.86 -1.61 -13.51
N ASP A 109 23.58 -0.53 -12.79
CA ASP A 109 24.01 0.82 -13.13
C ASP A 109 25.55 0.93 -13.15
N LEU A 110 26.24 0.34 -12.17
CA LEU A 110 27.70 0.30 -12.12
C LEU A 110 28.31 -0.48 -13.30
N ALA A 111 27.69 -1.60 -13.69
CA ALA A 111 28.10 -2.35 -14.87
C ALA A 111 27.92 -1.53 -16.15
N GLY A 112 26.80 -0.81 -16.27
CA GLY A 112 26.55 0.12 -17.38
C GLY A 112 27.54 1.28 -17.42
N LEU A 113 27.86 1.87 -16.26
CA LEU A 113 28.84 2.95 -16.13
C LEU A 113 30.27 2.50 -16.51
N LYS A 114 30.65 1.27 -16.15
CA LYS A 114 31.96 0.70 -16.53
C LYS A 114 32.07 0.52 -18.04
N LEU A 115 31.02 0.04 -18.71
CA LEU A 115 30.96 -0.02 -20.17
C LEU A 115 31.00 1.38 -20.83
N VAL A 116 30.37 2.38 -20.20
CA VAL A 116 30.46 3.79 -20.65
C VAL A 116 31.89 4.32 -20.51
N GLN A 117 32.58 4.04 -19.41
CA GLN A 117 33.97 4.43 -19.21
C GLN A 117 34.89 3.79 -20.26
N GLU A 118 34.75 2.49 -20.51
CA GLU A 118 35.53 1.77 -21.51
C GLU A 118 35.26 2.29 -22.94
N THR A 119 34.03 2.71 -23.24
CA THR A 119 33.69 3.27 -24.56
C THR A 119 34.14 4.72 -24.72
N LEU A 120 34.10 5.54 -23.67
CA LEU A 120 34.64 6.91 -23.70
C LEU A 120 36.16 6.93 -23.86
N LEU A 121 36.87 6.01 -23.21
CA LEU A 121 38.32 5.82 -23.42
C LEU A 121 38.64 5.46 -24.87
N LYS A 122 37.74 4.73 -25.56
CA LYS A 122 37.88 4.38 -26.99
C LYS A 122 37.47 5.52 -27.94
N LEU A 123 36.63 6.46 -27.50
CA LEU A 123 36.09 7.55 -28.34
C LEU A 123 36.93 8.84 -28.32
N ASN A 124 37.90 8.97 -27.43
CA ASN A 124 38.81 10.14 -27.39
C ASN A 124 39.76 10.26 -28.60
N ASN A 125 39.64 9.41 -29.63
CA ASN A 125 40.48 9.41 -30.83
C ASN A 125 39.77 9.82 -32.14
N VAL A 126 38.66 10.56 -32.11
CA VAL A 126 37.98 11.00 -33.35
C VAL A 126 37.77 12.53 -33.39
N PRO A 127 38.31 13.25 -34.40
CA PRO A 127 38.06 14.68 -34.59
C PRO A 127 36.66 14.96 -35.17
N ASN A 128 35.95 15.87 -34.48
CA ASN A 128 34.87 16.79 -34.88
C ASN A 128 34.29 16.74 -36.33
N PRO A 129 32.95 16.90 -36.46
CA PRO A 129 32.39 17.65 -37.58
C PRO A 129 31.41 18.76 -37.18
N GLN A 130 31.83 19.98 -37.54
CA GLN A 130 31.14 21.08 -38.22
C GLN A 130 29.67 21.46 -37.87
N LYS A 131 29.54 22.76 -37.54
CA LYS A 131 28.31 23.55 -37.35
C LYS A 131 27.42 23.59 -38.60
N ILE A 132 26.13 23.31 -38.43
CA ILE A 132 25.07 23.67 -39.39
C ILE A 132 24.22 24.81 -38.81
N LYS A 133 24.12 25.90 -39.58
CA LYS A 133 23.40 27.16 -39.31
C LYS A 133 21.86 27.00 -39.37
N SER A 134 21.20 27.82 -38.54
CA SER A 134 19.81 28.31 -38.53
C SER A 134 18.75 27.60 -39.38
N ARG A 135 17.70 27.09 -38.72
CA ARG A 135 16.37 26.86 -39.32
C ARG A 135 15.28 27.42 -38.42
N SER A 136 14.32 28.05 -39.08
CA SER A 136 13.01 28.50 -38.61
C SER A 136 12.36 27.50 -37.64
N ILE A 137 11.57 28.01 -36.69
CA ILE A 137 10.74 27.21 -35.78
C ILE A 137 9.89 26.26 -36.64
N VAL A 138 10.25 24.98 -36.69
CA VAL A 138 9.48 23.97 -37.42
C VAL A 138 8.41 23.47 -36.47
N GLU A 139 7.19 23.95 -36.59
CA GLU A 139 6.07 23.33 -35.90
C GLU A 139 5.81 21.97 -36.55
N VAL A 140 6.03 20.88 -35.81
CA VAL A 140 5.64 19.53 -36.24
C VAL A 140 4.34 19.20 -35.51
N ALA A 141 3.24 19.04 -36.25
CA ALA A 141 1.91 18.77 -35.71
C ALA A 141 1.41 19.81 -34.67
N GLY A 142 1.78 21.08 -34.84
CA GLY A 142 1.37 22.18 -33.93
C GLY A 142 2.13 22.23 -32.60
N ILE A 143 3.24 21.48 -32.46
CA ILE A 143 4.15 21.56 -31.33
C ILE A 143 5.41 22.35 -31.74
N PRO A 144 5.75 23.45 -31.04
CA PRO A 144 7.00 24.17 -31.28
C PRO A 144 8.23 23.35 -30.83
N VAL A 145 9.21 23.16 -31.71
CA VAL A 145 10.42 22.34 -31.46
C VAL A 145 11.68 23.14 -31.09
N ASP A 146 11.53 24.35 -30.54
CA ASP A 146 12.65 25.26 -30.20
C ASP A 146 13.14 25.15 -28.74
N SER A 147 12.86 24.04 -28.06
CA SER A 147 13.23 23.87 -26.64
C SER A 147 14.66 23.38 -26.47
N ASP A 148 15.35 23.89 -25.44
CA ASP A 148 16.67 23.42 -25.04
C ASP A 148 16.57 22.14 -24.20
N TYR A 149 15.51 22.01 -23.40
CA TYR A 149 15.32 20.91 -22.47
C TYR A 149 13.89 20.38 -22.53
N VAL A 150 13.74 19.07 -22.30
CA VAL A 150 12.44 18.39 -22.33
C VAL A 150 12.24 17.55 -21.07
N VAL A 151 11.09 17.66 -20.42
CA VAL A 151 10.69 16.78 -19.31
C VAL A 151 9.43 16.04 -19.71
N PHE A 152 9.47 14.70 -19.64
CA PHE A 152 8.29 13.86 -19.78
C PHE A 152 7.76 13.50 -18.41
N ILE A 153 6.45 13.63 -18.21
CA ILE A 153 5.72 13.15 -17.05
C ILE A 153 4.75 12.11 -17.58
N VAL A 154 4.95 10.85 -17.20
CA VAL A 154 4.21 9.72 -17.76
C VAL A 154 3.39 9.05 -16.68
N ASP A 155 2.10 8.90 -16.92
CA ASP A 155 1.24 8.07 -16.09
C ASP A 155 1.63 6.58 -16.23
N THR A 156 1.89 5.93 -15.09
CA THR A 156 2.25 4.51 -15.00
C THR A 156 1.11 3.64 -14.47
N SER A 157 -0.13 4.14 -14.54
CA SER A 157 -1.37 3.44 -14.20
C SER A 157 -1.56 2.13 -14.99
N GLY A 158 -2.43 1.25 -14.47
CA GLY A 158 -2.70 -0.04 -15.09
C GLY A 158 -3.24 0.07 -16.52
N SER A 159 -4.13 1.04 -16.78
CA SER A 159 -4.68 1.29 -18.11
C SER A 159 -3.62 1.77 -19.10
N MET A 160 -2.67 2.59 -18.65
CA MET A 160 -1.51 2.99 -19.46
C MET A 160 -0.57 1.83 -19.76
N LYS A 161 -0.44 0.86 -18.83
CA LYS A 161 0.38 -0.35 -19.06
C LYS A 161 -0.15 -1.23 -20.19
N GLU A 162 -1.47 -1.31 -20.38
CA GLU A 162 -2.07 -2.04 -21.50
C GLU A 162 -1.63 -1.50 -22.87
N ILE A 163 -1.35 -0.20 -22.95
CA ILE A 163 -0.95 0.52 -24.17
C ILE A 163 0.51 1.00 -24.13
N TRP A 164 1.34 0.45 -23.23
CA TRP A 164 2.68 0.96 -22.96
C TRP A 164 3.59 1.02 -24.20
N GLN A 165 3.43 0.07 -25.10
CA GLN A 165 4.16 0.08 -26.38
C GLN A 165 3.85 1.32 -27.22
N ARG A 166 2.59 1.78 -27.21
CA ARG A 166 2.17 2.98 -27.94
C ARG A 166 2.67 4.24 -27.26
N VAL A 167 2.61 4.29 -25.93
CA VAL A 167 3.18 5.37 -25.10
C VAL A 167 4.67 5.53 -25.38
N THR A 168 5.42 4.41 -25.38
CA THR A 168 6.84 4.38 -25.72
C THR A 168 7.11 4.92 -27.12
N LYS A 169 6.35 4.45 -28.12
CA LYS A 169 6.50 4.90 -29.50
C LYS A 169 6.26 6.39 -29.64
N GLU A 170 5.30 6.94 -28.90
CA GLU A 170 5.00 8.36 -28.95
C GLU A 170 6.06 9.21 -28.26
N LEU A 171 6.59 8.75 -27.12
CA LEU A 171 7.73 9.39 -26.47
C LEU A 171 8.96 9.41 -27.40
N GLU A 172 9.22 8.30 -28.10
CA GLU A 172 10.28 8.21 -29.10
C GLU A 172 10.05 9.17 -30.29
N ASN A 173 8.80 9.28 -30.77
CA ASN A 173 8.42 10.24 -31.80
C ASN A 173 8.71 11.67 -31.36
N ILE A 174 8.33 12.05 -30.13
CA ILE A 174 8.59 13.38 -29.59
C ILE A 174 10.09 13.65 -29.55
N LEU A 175 10.89 12.75 -28.98
CA LEU A 175 12.35 12.92 -28.94
C LEU A 175 12.97 13.01 -30.34
N ARG A 176 12.39 12.35 -31.34
CA ARG A 176 12.86 12.41 -32.73
C ARG A 176 12.53 13.74 -33.42
N ILE A 177 11.38 14.35 -33.14
CA ILE A 177 11.02 15.67 -33.69
C ILE A 177 11.78 16.82 -33.02
N HIS A 178 12.44 16.59 -31.88
CA HIS A 178 13.35 17.53 -31.23
C HIS A 178 14.80 17.25 -31.68
N PRO A 179 15.29 17.88 -32.76
CA PRO A 179 16.57 17.51 -33.35
C PRO A 179 17.79 17.89 -32.50
N LYS A 180 17.67 18.83 -31.57
CA LYS A 180 18.78 19.36 -30.75
C LYS A 180 18.32 19.85 -29.38
N ILE A 181 18.04 18.94 -28.46
CA ILE A 181 17.88 19.28 -27.03
C ILE A 181 19.22 19.05 -26.32
N LYS A 182 19.52 19.85 -25.30
CA LYS A 182 20.74 19.72 -24.47
C LYS A 182 20.58 18.58 -23.47
N GLY A 183 19.36 18.31 -23.03
CA GLY A 183 19.05 17.17 -22.19
C GLY A 183 17.57 16.99 -21.96
N PHE A 184 17.22 15.86 -21.37
CA PHE A 184 15.85 15.52 -21.05
C PHE A 184 15.70 14.82 -19.70
N GLN A 185 14.47 14.64 -19.26
CA GLN A 185 14.09 13.83 -18.10
C GLN A 185 12.81 13.07 -18.37
N ILE A 186 12.67 11.92 -17.73
CA ILE A 186 11.40 11.17 -17.71
C ILE A 186 11.06 10.93 -16.24
N LEU A 187 9.88 11.38 -15.85
CA LEU A 187 9.29 11.27 -14.53
C LEU A 187 8.00 10.47 -14.64
N ASN A 188 7.62 9.78 -13.58
CA ASN A 188 6.24 9.34 -13.44
C ASN A 188 5.39 10.49 -12.88
N ASP A 189 4.08 10.32 -12.91
CA ASP A 189 3.06 11.10 -12.19
C ASP A 189 3.42 11.44 -10.73
N ASN A 190 4.10 10.56 -9.97
CA ASN A 190 4.58 10.85 -8.61
C ASN A 190 5.91 11.65 -8.56
N GLY A 191 6.48 11.98 -9.73
CA GLY A 191 7.76 12.69 -9.88
C GLY A 191 9.02 11.87 -9.59
N ALA A 192 8.92 10.54 -9.62
CA ALA A 192 10.07 9.64 -9.59
C ALA A 192 10.75 9.62 -10.96
N HIS A 193 12.07 9.83 -10.96
CA HIS A 193 12.90 9.81 -12.17
C HIS A 193 13.11 8.40 -12.67
N ILE A 194 13.08 8.21 -14.00
CA ILE A 194 13.47 6.95 -14.63
C ILE A 194 14.90 6.53 -14.28
N LEU A 195 15.79 7.51 -14.15
CA LEU A 195 17.16 7.34 -13.69
C LEU A 195 17.34 8.13 -12.39
N SER A 196 17.31 7.43 -11.26
CA SER A 196 17.45 8.03 -9.93
C SER A 196 18.75 8.85 -9.79
N GLY A 197 19.84 8.39 -10.39
CA GLY A 197 21.14 9.09 -10.42
C GLY A 197 21.09 10.45 -11.14
N TYR A 198 20.09 10.71 -11.97
CA TYR A 198 19.90 11.99 -12.66
C TYR A 198 18.88 12.92 -11.99
N LYS A 199 18.42 12.59 -10.77
CA LYS A 199 17.53 13.46 -9.99
C LYS A 199 18.17 14.86 -9.83
N GLY A 200 17.48 15.89 -10.32
CA GLY A 200 17.95 17.28 -10.28
C GLY A 200 19.06 17.64 -11.26
N ARG A 201 19.44 16.71 -12.14
CA ARG A 201 20.38 16.95 -13.25
C ARG A 201 19.66 16.68 -14.57
N TRP A 202 20.23 17.08 -15.69
CA TRP A 202 19.71 16.72 -17.01
C TRP A 202 20.36 15.43 -17.49
N ILE A 203 19.59 14.51 -18.10
CA ILE A 203 20.15 13.41 -18.89
C ILE A 203 20.63 14.05 -20.21
N PRO A 204 21.95 14.12 -20.49
CA PRO A 204 22.42 14.75 -21.71
C PRO A 204 21.99 13.94 -22.92
N ASP A 205 21.45 14.63 -23.91
CA ASP A 205 20.86 14.01 -25.08
C ASP A 205 21.95 13.59 -26.09
N VAL A 206 22.35 12.32 -26.01
CA VAL A 206 23.28 11.68 -26.94
C VAL A 206 22.69 10.35 -27.43
N PRO A 207 22.92 9.94 -28.70
CA PRO A 207 22.19 8.83 -29.32
C PRO A 207 22.15 7.54 -28.48
N LYS A 208 23.31 7.06 -28.01
CA LYS A 208 23.40 5.85 -27.18
C LYS A 208 22.68 5.98 -25.83
N ARG A 209 22.74 7.15 -25.20
CA ARG A 209 22.08 7.39 -23.91
C ARG A 209 20.57 7.48 -24.10
N ARG A 210 20.12 8.17 -25.16
CA ARG A 210 18.72 8.23 -25.53
C ARG A 210 18.14 6.84 -25.74
N GLU A 211 18.82 6.01 -26.53
CA GLU A 211 18.43 4.61 -26.75
C GLU A 211 18.40 3.81 -25.44
N SER A 212 19.41 3.96 -24.58
CA SER A 212 19.47 3.28 -23.28
C SER A 212 18.31 3.68 -22.37
N VAL A 213 18.00 4.98 -22.28
CA VAL A 213 16.88 5.48 -21.48
C VAL A 213 15.54 5.03 -22.05
N LEU A 214 15.38 5.00 -23.37
CA LEU A 214 14.17 4.47 -24.02
C LEU A 214 14.00 2.97 -23.76
N ASN A 215 15.09 2.20 -23.73
CA ASN A 215 15.05 0.78 -23.40
C ASN A 215 14.70 0.53 -21.93
N LEU A 216 15.20 1.37 -21.01
CA LEU A 216 14.75 1.36 -19.61
C LEU A 216 13.27 1.69 -19.49
N PHE A 217 12.81 2.69 -20.24
CA PHE A 217 11.42 3.14 -20.24
C PHE A 217 10.46 2.04 -20.69
N LYS A 218 10.83 1.28 -21.73
CA LYS A 218 10.04 0.12 -22.22
C LYS A 218 9.72 -0.89 -21.12
N ASN A 219 10.64 -1.08 -20.17
CA ASN A 219 10.52 -2.08 -19.11
C ASN A 219 10.17 -1.46 -17.74
N TRP A 220 9.85 -0.17 -17.70
CA TRP A 220 9.72 0.55 -16.44
C TRP A 220 8.41 0.19 -15.71
N ASN A 221 8.56 -0.54 -14.61
CA ASN A 221 7.46 -0.89 -13.71
C ASN A 221 7.52 -0.04 -12.44
N SER A 222 7.03 1.20 -12.51
CA SER A 222 6.67 1.94 -11.30
C SER A 222 5.20 1.68 -10.96
N ALA A 223 4.88 1.57 -9.68
CA ALA A 223 3.51 1.74 -9.20
C ALA A 223 3.30 3.23 -8.92
N SER A 224 2.18 3.78 -9.36
CA SER A 224 1.88 5.20 -9.17
C SER A 224 0.40 5.47 -8.99
N ASN A 225 0.08 6.69 -8.55
CA ASN A 225 -1.26 7.10 -8.11
C ASN A 225 -1.87 8.14 -9.05
N SER A 226 -2.00 7.86 -10.36
CA SER A 226 -2.95 8.45 -11.34
C SER A 226 -3.16 9.98 -11.39
N SER A 227 -2.27 10.78 -10.80
CA SER A 227 -2.38 12.24 -10.74
C SER A 227 -1.11 12.87 -11.30
N PRO A 228 -1.17 13.55 -12.46
CA PRO A 228 0.00 14.19 -13.06
C PRO A 228 0.48 15.44 -12.30
N VAL A 229 -0.23 15.85 -11.24
CA VAL A 229 -0.03 17.13 -10.54
C VAL A 229 1.31 17.14 -9.82
N GLU A 230 1.62 16.08 -9.10
CA GLU A 230 2.82 15.95 -8.30
C GLU A 230 4.07 15.93 -9.18
N GLY A 231 4.04 15.16 -10.27
CA GLY A 231 5.10 15.10 -11.28
C GLY A 231 5.30 16.46 -11.97
N LEU A 232 4.22 17.19 -12.25
CA LEU A 232 4.27 18.51 -12.86
C LEU A 232 4.84 19.57 -11.92
N GLU A 233 4.45 19.54 -10.65
CA GLU A 233 5.02 20.41 -9.62
C GLU A 233 6.53 20.14 -9.47
N ILE A 234 6.93 18.87 -9.41
CA ILE A 234 8.33 18.48 -9.34
C ILE A 234 9.11 18.94 -10.57
N ALA A 235 8.53 18.81 -11.76
CA ALA A 235 9.13 19.25 -13.01
C ALA A 235 9.36 20.77 -13.00
N LEU A 236 8.32 21.55 -12.69
CA LEU A 236 8.39 23.01 -12.67
C LEU A 236 9.37 23.52 -11.61
N ARG A 237 9.28 23.03 -10.37
CA ARG A 237 10.15 23.50 -9.27
C ARG A 237 11.63 23.22 -9.50
N ARG A 238 11.96 22.10 -10.14
CA ARG A 238 13.34 21.62 -10.23
C ARG A 238 14.03 21.98 -11.53
N TYR A 239 13.25 22.06 -12.62
CA TYR A 239 13.82 22.18 -13.97
C TYR A 239 13.44 23.47 -14.68
N ALA A 240 12.37 24.15 -14.27
CA ALA A 240 11.99 25.42 -14.90
C ALA A 240 12.94 26.53 -14.46
N ASN A 241 13.55 27.22 -15.43
CA ASN A 241 14.49 28.30 -15.20
C ASN A 241 14.27 29.41 -16.25
N PRO A 242 14.25 30.71 -15.84
CA PRO A 242 14.09 31.84 -16.76
C PRO A 242 15.06 31.88 -17.96
N ASN A 243 16.26 31.30 -17.80
CA ASN A 243 17.34 31.36 -18.79
C ASN A 243 17.36 30.14 -19.72
N THR A 244 16.40 29.22 -19.59
CA THR A 244 16.35 27.99 -20.40
C THR A 244 14.98 27.83 -21.05
N LYS A 245 14.96 27.34 -22.29
CA LYS A 245 13.70 26.97 -22.93
C LYS A 245 13.31 25.55 -22.55
N LEU A 246 12.36 25.42 -21.63
CA LEU A 246 11.85 24.14 -21.15
C LEU A 246 10.51 23.79 -21.82
N SER A 247 10.39 22.57 -22.34
CA SER A 247 9.11 21.95 -22.67
C SER A 247 8.80 20.78 -21.73
N ILE A 248 7.58 20.73 -21.22
CA ILE A 248 7.07 19.64 -20.40
C ILE A 248 6.01 18.89 -21.19
N TYR A 249 6.09 17.56 -21.27
CA TYR A 249 5.10 16.70 -21.91
C TYR A 249 4.44 15.82 -20.86
N ILE A 250 3.14 15.99 -20.70
CA ILE A 250 2.32 15.16 -19.79
C ILE A 250 1.63 14.09 -20.61
N ILE A 251 1.84 12.83 -20.28
CA ILE A 251 1.30 11.68 -21.03
C ILE A 251 0.43 10.84 -20.09
N GLY A 252 -0.86 10.70 -20.42
CA GLY A 252 -1.81 9.96 -19.59
C GLY A 252 -3.13 9.68 -20.29
N ASP A 253 -4.01 8.93 -19.63
CA ASP A 253 -5.36 8.61 -20.11
C ASP A 253 -6.47 9.07 -19.17
N GLU A 254 -6.18 9.24 -17.88
CA GLU A 254 -7.16 9.65 -16.87
C GLU A 254 -6.61 10.66 -15.85
N TYR A 255 -7.51 11.44 -15.25
CA TYR A 255 -7.27 12.30 -14.10
C TYR A 255 -8.23 11.96 -12.95
N SER A 256 -7.68 11.38 -11.88
CA SER A 256 -8.43 10.97 -10.69
C SER A 256 -8.57 12.06 -9.62
N GLY A 257 -7.97 13.25 -9.82
CA GLY A 257 -8.01 14.31 -8.83
C GLY A 257 -9.39 14.95 -8.68
N SER A 258 -9.65 15.51 -7.50
CA SER A 258 -10.96 16.02 -7.09
C SER A 258 -11.33 17.36 -7.73
N SER A 259 -10.35 18.20 -8.09
CA SER A 259 -10.58 19.55 -8.62
C SER A 259 -9.65 19.84 -9.79
N PHE A 260 -10.18 20.43 -10.87
CA PHE A 260 -9.38 20.95 -11.99
C PHE A 260 -8.70 22.28 -11.61
N ASP A 261 -9.42 23.15 -10.91
CA ASP A 261 -8.93 24.48 -10.53
C ASP A 261 -7.69 24.42 -9.65
N SER A 262 -7.63 23.43 -8.75
CA SER A 262 -6.45 23.21 -7.91
C SER A 262 -5.19 23.04 -8.77
N VAL A 263 -5.24 22.19 -9.80
CA VAL A 263 -4.11 21.93 -10.69
C VAL A 263 -3.78 23.16 -11.52
N ILE A 264 -4.81 23.78 -12.12
CA ILE A 264 -4.63 24.96 -12.97
C ILE A 264 -3.97 26.10 -12.19
N ASN A 265 -4.39 26.32 -10.93
CA ASN A 265 -3.84 27.36 -10.08
C ASN A 265 -2.40 27.05 -9.63
N VAL A 266 -2.10 25.81 -9.26
CA VAL A 266 -0.73 25.38 -8.92
C VAL A 266 0.21 25.60 -10.10
N VAL A 267 -0.21 25.18 -11.30
CA VAL A 267 0.59 25.35 -12.52
C VAL A 267 0.77 26.83 -12.86
N ALA A 268 -0.29 27.63 -12.80
CA ALA A 268 -0.21 29.06 -13.08
C ALA A 268 0.76 29.77 -12.11
N ASN A 269 0.77 29.40 -10.83
CA ASN A 269 1.66 29.98 -9.84
C ASN A 269 3.12 29.55 -10.02
N LEU A 270 3.37 28.27 -10.33
CA LEU A 270 4.72 27.73 -10.48
C LEU A 270 5.36 28.06 -11.83
N ASN A 271 4.57 28.13 -12.89
CA ASN A 271 5.05 28.37 -14.25
C ASN A 271 5.01 29.86 -14.63
N TYR A 272 5.15 30.76 -13.66
CA TYR A 272 5.10 32.21 -13.90
C TYR A 272 6.35 32.91 -13.40
N ASN A 273 7.03 33.61 -14.30
CA ASN A 273 8.14 34.48 -13.95
C ASN A 273 7.60 35.87 -13.54
N ARG A 274 7.67 36.19 -12.25
CA ARG A 274 7.21 37.49 -11.72
C ARG A 274 7.97 38.69 -12.27
N ALA A 275 9.23 38.53 -12.67
CA ALA A 275 10.05 39.63 -13.17
C ALA A 275 9.76 39.95 -14.65
N SER A 276 9.52 38.93 -15.48
CA SER A 276 9.31 39.10 -16.92
C SER A 276 7.85 39.00 -17.37
N GLY A 277 6.95 38.55 -16.50
CA GLY A 277 5.54 38.30 -16.82
C GLY A 277 5.31 37.13 -17.79
N LYS A 278 6.33 36.30 -18.06
CA LYS A 278 6.28 35.20 -19.02
C LYS A 278 6.29 33.83 -18.34
N SER A 279 5.77 32.82 -19.03
CA SER A 279 5.84 31.43 -18.58
C SER A 279 7.28 30.90 -18.58
N LEU A 280 7.65 30.09 -17.58
CA LEU A 280 8.98 29.51 -17.46
C LEU A 280 9.18 28.28 -18.36
N ALA A 281 8.10 27.56 -18.65
CA ALA A 281 8.07 26.36 -19.46
C ALA A 281 6.84 26.36 -20.36
N ARG A 282 6.92 25.69 -21.51
CA ARG A 282 5.74 25.31 -22.29
C ARG A 282 5.25 23.95 -21.83
N ILE A 283 3.94 23.80 -21.69
CA ILE A 283 3.33 22.55 -21.20
C ILE A 283 2.48 21.96 -22.31
N HIS A 284 2.89 20.80 -22.80
CA HIS A 284 2.20 19.98 -23.79
C HIS A 284 1.59 18.77 -23.10
N ALA A 285 0.56 18.19 -23.72
CA ALA A 285 -0.06 16.99 -23.19
C ALA A 285 -0.50 16.05 -24.30
N ILE A 286 -0.36 14.76 -24.05
CA ILE A 286 -0.85 13.67 -24.91
C ILE A 286 -1.83 12.85 -24.09
N GLY A 287 -3.09 12.86 -24.54
CA GLY A 287 -4.17 12.06 -23.96
C GLY A 287 -4.39 10.78 -24.75
N PHE A 288 -4.25 9.62 -24.13
CA PHE A 288 -4.64 8.36 -24.74
C PHE A 288 -6.10 8.03 -24.38
N ILE A 289 -6.94 7.74 -25.38
CA ILE A 289 -8.33 7.35 -25.11
C ILE A 289 -8.35 5.88 -24.70
N SER A 290 -8.51 5.56 -23.42
CA SER A 290 -8.61 4.18 -22.92
C SER A 290 -10.07 3.78 -22.65
N LYS A 291 -10.35 2.49 -22.41
CA LYS A 291 -11.70 2.03 -22.03
C LYS A 291 -12.18 2.64 -20.70
N TYR A 292 -11.23 3.04 -19.87
CA TYR A 292 -11.45 3.53 -18.52
C TYR A 292 -11.48 5.06 -18.43
N SER A 293 -11.11 5.77 -19.52
CA SER A 293 -11.07 7.23 -19.53
C SER A 293 -12.48 7.84 -19.52
N THR A 294 -12.76 8.69 -18.55
CA THR A 294 -13.96 9.51 -18.39
C THR A 294 -13.86 10.85 -19.13
N GLY A 295 -12.74 11.12 -19.81
CA GLY A 295 -12.46 12.37 -20.52
C GLY A 295 -11.97 13.51 -19.63
N ARG A 296 -11.86 13.31 -18.30
CA ARG A 296 -11.40 14.34 -17.36
C ARG A 296 -9.96 14.76 -17.64
N PHE A 297 -9.08 13.82 -17.99
CA PHE A 297 -7.71 14.14 -18.41
C PHE A 297 -7.67 15.11 -19.59
N ALA A 298 -8.43 14.81 -20.65
CA ALA A 298 -8.48 15.65 -21.84
C ALA A 298 -9.03 17.05 -21.53
N THR A 299 -10.07 17.15 -20.71
CA THR A 299 -10.64 18.43 -20.28
C THR A 299 -9.62 19.27 -19.51
N LEU A 300 -8.95 18.68 -18.52
CA LEU A 300 -7.93 19.37 -17.73
C LEU A 300 -6.75 19.80 -18.61
N MET A 301 -6.23 18.87 -19.41
CA MET A 301 -5.03 19.13 -20.21
C MET A 301 -5.28 20.16 -21.30
N ARG A 302 -6.46 20.21 -21.93
CA ARG A 302 -6.80 21.28 -22.88
C ARG A 302 -6.66 22.67 -22.25
N GLU A 303 -7.09 22.84 -21.01
CA GLU A 303 -7.00 24.13 -20.32
C GLU A 303 -5.57 24.42 -19.83
N VAL A 304 -4.87 23.40 -19.30
CA VAL A 304 -3.47 23.54 -18.88
C VAL A 304 -2.58 23.91 -20.07
N THR A 305 -2.67 23.22 -21.20
CA THR A 305 -1.82 23.50 -22.36
C THR A 305 -2.12 24.88 -22.94
N ARG A 306 -3.41 25.26 -23.02
CA ARG A 306 -3.84 26.57 -23.53
C ARG A 306 -3.27 27.73 -22.70
N ARG A 307 -3.24 27.61 -21.37
CA ARG A 307 -2.69 28.64 -20.47
C ARG A 307 -1.16 28.70 -20.43
N ASN A 308 -0.48 27.68 -20.96
CA ASN A 308 0.98 27.53 -20.85
C ASN A 308 1.65 27.41 -22.22
N ASN A 309 1.05 28.02 -23.24
CA ASN A 309 1.57 28.11 -24.61
C ASN A 309 1.99 26.75 -25.21
N GLY A 310 1.26 25.69 -24.87
CA GLY A 310 1.50 24.37 -25.42
C GLY A 310 0.28 23.79 -26.10
N THR A 311 0.38 22.50 -26.42
CA THR A 311 -0.54 21.82 -27.33
C THR A 311 -1.03 20.54 -26.68
N PHE A 312 -2.33 20.30 -26.75
CA PHE A 312 -2.94 19.03 -26.36
C PHE A 312 -3.19 18.18 -27.60
N ILE A 313 -2.73 16.93 -27.57
CA ILE A 313 -2.94 15.94 -28.63
C ILE A 313 -3.75 14.78 -28.04
N ALA A 314 -4.88 14.46 -28.67
CA ALA A 314 -5.66 13.28 -28.35
C ALA A 314 -5.26 12.14 -29.28
N MET A 315 -4.82 11.02 -28.70
CA MET A 315 -4.47 9.81 -29.43
C MET A 315 -5.69 8.91 -29.54
N PRO A 316 -6.10 8.53 -30.78
CA PRO A 316 -7.22 7.63 -30.98
C PRO A 316 -6.93 6.25 -30.39
N ARG A 317 -7.95 5.43 -30.18
CA ARG A 317 -7.79 4.02 -29.78
C ARG A 317 -7.10 3.20 -30.86
#